data_AF-A0AB35G0N7-F1
#
_entry.id   AF-A0AB35G0N7-F1
#
_cell.length_a   1.000
_cell.length_b   1.000
_cell.length_c   1.000
_cell.angle_alpha   90.00
_cell.angle_beta   90.00
_cell.angle_gamma   90.00
#
_symmetry.space_group_name_H-M   'P 1'
#
loop_
_entity.id
_entity.type
_entity.pdbx_description
1 polymer ?
#
loop_
_entity_poly.entity_id
_entity_poly.type
_entity_poly.pdbx_seq_one_letter_code
_entity_poly.pdbx_strand_id
1 'polypeptide(L)'
;MKTLCIAPEQLLTILLGKPVTLRIDYTGLLLLASEKNKQRNLPSEMAACIIYIDNHQITFVSLVHPFKLHTHFDIFQTDDNHIHREPYNWFGPQSLVIEKKLKDFSMSYDGPLNSDGNIPREFIPDNIAEPVILSDKYWQDYTQFVNDPDHSFAAQIKPMFKQQ
;
A
#
# COMPACT_ATOMS: atom_id res chain seq x y z
N MET A 1 -13.58 10.16 -9.36
CA MET A 1 -14.20 9.44 -8.24
C MET A 1 -14.40 10.39 -7.06
N LYS A 2 -15.43 10.19 -6.24
CA LYS A 2 -15.62 10.95 -4.99
C LYS A 2 -14.53 10.57 -3.97
N THR A 3 -14.00 11.57 -3.28
CA THR A 3 -12.86 11.39 -2.38
C THR A 3 -13.08 12.07 -1.06
N LEU A 4 -12.62 11.43 0.02
CA LEU A 4 -12.68 11.94 1.38
C LEU A 4 -11.29 11.86 2.02
N CYS A 5 -10.83 12.97 2.61
CA CYS A 5 -9.67 12.96 3.49
C CYS A 5 -10.10 12.51 4.89
N ILE A 6 -9.32 11.64 5.50
CA ILE A 6 -9.53 11.17 6.88
C ILE A 6 -8.22 11.19 7.67
N ALA A 7 -8.34 11.05 8.99
CA ALA A 7 -7.18 10.91 9.86
C ALA A 7 -6.29 9.73 9.42
N PRO A 8 -4.96 9.90 9.40
CA PRO A 8 -4.03 8.86 8.95
C PRO A 8 -4.13 7.56 9.74
N GLU A 9 -4.40 7.61 11.06
CA GLU A 9 -4.56 6.40 11.88
C GLU A 9 -5.80 5.61 11.49
N GLN A 10 -6.90 6.31 11.17
CA GLN A 10 -8.11 5.67 10.67
C GLN A 10 -7.85 5.04 9.31
N LEU A 11 -7.14 5.74 8.42
CA LEU A 11 -6.76 5.20 7.12
C LEU A 11 -5.95 3.91 7.25
N LEU A 12 -4.90 3.90 8.06
CA LEU A 12 -4.10 2.70 8.32
C LEU A 12 -4.93 1.56 8.91
N THR A 13 -5.86 1.87 9.82
CA THR A 13 -6.78 0.88 10.40
C THR A 13 -7.62 0.20 9.31
N ILE A 14 -8.13 0.97 8.34
CA ILE A 14 -8.88 0.46 7.18
C ILE A 14 -7.98 -0.40 6.28
N LEU A 15 -6.76 0.04 5.99
CA LEU A 15 -5.81 -0.72 5.16
C LEU A 15 -5.45 -2.07 5.80
N LEU A 16 -5.35 -2.12 7.13
CA LEU A 16 -5.15 -3.35 7.91
C LEU A 16 -6.39 -4.25 7.97
N GLY A 17 -7.49 -3.87 7.31
CA GLY A 17 -8.75 -4.63 7.30
C GLY A 17 -9.51 -4.61 8.62
N LYS A 18 -9.20 -3.65 9.51
CA LYS A 18 -9.89 -3.51 10.79
C LYS A 18 -11.14 -2.63 10.63
N PRO A 19 -12.21 -2.89 11.42
CA PRO A 19 -13.45 -2.14 11.33
C PRO A 19 -13.25 -0.68 11.74
N VAL A 20 -13.76 0.24 10.92
CA VAL A 20 -13.85 1.68 11.20
C VAL A 20 -15.24 2.17 10.79
N THR A 21 -15.79 3.10 11.55
CA THR A 21 -17.05 3.78 11.21
C THR A 21 -16.74 5.19 10.75
N LEU A 22 -17.24 5.56 9.58
CA LEU A 22 -17.17 6.93 9.07
C LEU A 22 -18.54 7.58 9.18
N ARG A 23 -18.62 8.66 9.97
CA ARG A 23 -19.87 9.43 10.16
C ARG A 23 -20.06 10.42 9.03
N ILE A 24 -20.30 9.90 7.84
CA ILE A 24 -20.60 10.68 6.63
C ILE A 24 -21.96 10.29 6.08
N ASP A 25 -22.70 11.27 5.58
CA ASP A 25 -23.98 11.06 4.89
C ASP A 25 -23.73 10.83 3.39
N TYR A 26 -23.18 9.65 3.08
CA TYR A 26 -22.87 9.23 1.72
C TYR A 26 -22.99 7.71 1.60
N THR A 27 -23.47 7.23 0.45
CA THR A 27 -23.52 5.81 0.08
C THR A 27 -22.90 5.63 -1.30
N GLY A 28 -22.01 4.66 -1.44
CA GLY A 28 -21.33 4.36 -2.70
C GLY A 28 -19.82 4.20 -2.57
N LEU A 29 -19.12 4.22 -3.71
CA LEU A 29 -17.66 4.16 -3.73
C LEU A 29 -17.04 5.51 -3.32
N LEU A 30 -16.01 5.44 -2.50
CA LEU A 30 -15.16 6.57 -2.11
C LEU A 30 -13.69 6.18 -2.20
N LEU A 31 -12.89 7.09 -2.74
CA LEU A 31 -11.46 7.10 -2.54
C LEU A 31 -11.16 7.72 -1.17
N LEU A 32 -10.34 7.07 -0.36
CA LEU A 32 -9.86 7.61 0.90
C LEU A 32 -8.43 8.14 0.73
N ALA A 33 -8.22 9.33 1.27
CA ALA A 33 -6.92 9.97 1.34
C ALA A 33 -6.58 10.34 2.80
N SER A 34 -5.30 10.46 3.08
CA SER A 34 -4.82 10.93 4.38
C SER A 34 -4.83 12.46 4.43
N GLU A 35 -5.36 13.01 5.52
CA GLU A 35 -5.17 14.41 5.89
C GLU A 35 -3.70 14.72 6.16
N LYS A 36 -3.34 15.99 5.97
CA LYS A 36 -2.02 16.51 6.28
C LYS A 36 -1.75 16.39 7.78
N ASN A 37 -0.67 15.74 8.12
CA ASN A 37 -0.20 15.61 9.49
C ASN A 37 1.34 15.62 9.53
N LYS A 38 1.89 15.62 10.75
CA LYS A 38 3.34 15.57 11.04
C LYS A 38 3.70 14.44 12.01
N GLN A 39 2.76 13.55 12.29
CA GLN A 39 3.00 12.47 13.25
C GLN A 39 3.93 11.45 12.61
N ARG A 40 4.94 11.03 13.38
CA ARG A 40 5.95 10.10 12.91
C ARG A 40 5.35 8.79 12.41
N ASN A 41 5.85 8.30 11.28
CA ASN A 41 5.48 7.05 10.62
C ASN A 41 4.03 6.98 10.13
N LEU A 42 3.32 8.12 10.06
CA LEU A 42 1.98 8.19 9.48
C LEU A 42 2.03 8.77 8.05
N PRO A 43 1.16 8.27 7.14
CA PRO A 43 1.03 8.84 5.80
C PRO A 43 0.46 10.25 5.89
N SER A 44 0.73 11.12 4.92
CA SER A 44 0.26 12.52 4.89
C SER A 44 -0.01 12.97 3.46
N GLU A 45 -1.19 13.57 3.22
CA GLU A 45 -1.59 14.13 1.91
C GLU A 45 -1.43 13.13 0.74
N MET A 46 -2.02 11.94 0.90
CA MET A 46 -1.88 10.82 -0.03
C MET A 46 -3.17 10.02 -0.15
N ALA A 47 -3.57 9.68 -1.38
CA ALA A 47 -4.63 8.70 -1.62
C ALA A 47 -4.14 7.27 -1.37
N ALA A 48 -4.96 6.41 -0.77
CA ALA A 48 -4.50 5.07 -0.37
C ALA A 48 -5.44 3.91 -0.73
N CYS A 49 -6.76 4.08 -0.66
CA CYS A 49 -7.67 2.97 -0.96
C CYS A 49 -9.03 3.43 -1.43
N ILE A 50 -9.74 2.52 -2.09
CA ILE A 50 -11.15 2.64 -2.42
C ILE A 50 -11.93 1.81 -1.41
N ILE A 51 -12.98 2.41 -0.86
CA ILE A 51 -13.98 1.74 -0.05
C ILE A 51 -15.35 1.86 -0.71
N TYR A 52 -16.25 0.96 -0.33
CA TYR A 52 -17.68 1.15 -0.47
C TYR A 52 -18.23 1.49 0.91
N ILE A 53 -19.09 2.50 1.00
CA ILE A 53 -19.78 2.85 2.23
C ILE A 53 -21.29 2.70 2.05
N ASP A 54 -21.93 2.09 3.04
CA ASP A 54 -23.38 1.98 3.16
C ASP A 54 -23.75 1.99 4.65
N ASN A 55 -24.73 2.82 5.03
CA ASN A 55 -25.16 3.00 6.43
C ASN A 55 -24.01 3.18 7.44
N HIS A 56 -23.03 4.04 7.10
CA HIS A 56 -21.80 4.30 7.88
C HIS A 56 -20.85 3.10 8.05
N GLN A 57 -21.17 1.94 7.47
CA GLN A 57 -20.29 0.78 7.42
C GLN A 57 -19.44 0.84 6.17
N ILE A 58 -18.16 0.54 6.34
CA ILE A 58 -17.19 0.51 5.25
C ILE A 58 -16.90 -0.92 4.84
N THR A 59 -16.75 -1.12 3.54
CA THR A 59 -16.18 -2.32 2.95
C THR A 59 -14.95 -1.91 2.16
N PHE A 60 -13.79 -2.47 2.51
CA PHE A 60 -12.58 -2.27 1.72
C PHE A 60 -12.76 -2.90 0.33
N VAL A 61 -12.48 -2.13 -0.72
CA VAL A 61 -12.62 -2.61 -2.10
C VAL A 61 -11.26 -2.87 -2.74
N SER A 62 -10.35 -1.91 -2.67
CA SER A 62 -9.03 -2.02 -3.30
C SER A 62 -8.03 -1.09 -2.66
N LEU A 63 -6.77 -1.52 -2.59
CA LEU A 63 -5.66 -0.62 -2.38
C LEU A 63 -5.43 0.19 -3.67
N VAL A 64 -4.97 1.42 -3.53
CA VAL A 64 -4.62 2.32 -4.63
C VAL A 64 -3.14 2.66 -4.51
N HIS A 65 -2.44 2.67 -5.63
CA HIS A 65 -1.05 3.08 -5.70
C HIS A 65 -0.95 4.52 -5.17
N PRO A 66 -0.02 4.81 -4.24
CA PRO A 66 0.00 6.08 -3.55
C PRO A 66 0.27 7.23 -4.52
N PHE A 67 -0.54 8.28 -4.43
CA PHE A 67 -0.31 9.53 -5.15
C PHE A 67 -0.68 10.74 -4.29
N LYS A 68 -0.07 11.88 -4.61
CA LYS A 68 -0.23 13.12 -3.85
C LYS A 68 -1.66 13.64 -3.96
N LEU A 69 -2.24 13.98 -2.82
CA LEU A 69 -3.55 14.60 -2.75
C LEU A 69 -3.60 15.60 -1.60
N HIS A 70 -4.01 16.84 -1.88
CA HIS A 70 -4.10 17.89 -0.85
C HIS A 70 -5.27 17.66 0.10
N THR A 71 -5.13 18.09 1.34
CA THR A 71 -6.23 17.96 2.32
C THR A 71 -7.43 18.81 1.93
N HIS A 72 -8.60 18.20 1.96
CA HIS A 72 -9.90 18.84 1.82
C HIS A 72 -10.80 18.43 2.99
N PHE A 73 -11.60 19.36 3.49
CA PHE A 73 -12.51 19.11 4.63
C PHE A 73 -13.84 18.49 4.19
N ASP A 74 -14.21 18.65 2.93
CA ASP A 74 -15.44 18.12 2.34
C ASP A 74 -15.14 17.05 1.29
N ILE A 75 -16.15 16.27 0.91
CA ILE A 75 -16.04 15.33 -0.20
C ILE A 75 -15.84 16.09 -1.50
N PHE A 76 -14.79 15.74 -2.25
CA PHE A 76 -14.43 16.36 -3.52
C PHE A 76 -14.29 15.31 -4.63
N GLN A 77 -14.02 15.77 -5.85
CA GLN A 77 -13.83 14.91 -7.02
C GLN A 77 -12.34 14.78 -7.32
N THR A 78 -11.85 13.55 -7.40
CA THR A 78 -10.52 13.22 -7.93
C THR A 78 -10.65 12.70 -9.34
N ASP A 79 -9.72 13.06 -10.23
CA ASP A 79 -9.64 12.49 -11.58
C ASP A 79 -9.31 10.99 -11.51
N ASP A 80 -10.11 10.18 -12.21
CA ASP A 80 -9.95 8.72 -12.24
C ASP A 80 -8.66 8.29 -12.93
N ASN A 81 -8.09 9.12 -13.81
CA ASN A 81 -6.83 8.84 -14.48
C ASN A 81 -5.63 8.74 -13.53
N HIS A 82 -5.72 9.32 -12.33
CA HIS A 82 -4.69 9.22 -11.30
C HIS A 82 -4.89 7.99 -10.38
N ILE A 83 -6.02 7.29 -10.49
CA ILE A 83 -6.37 6.21 -9.57
C ILE A 83 -5.91 4.89 -10.15
N HIS A 84 -4.73 4.46 -9.75
CA HIS A 84 -4.18 3.15 -10.10
C HIS A 84 -4.49 2.15 -8.99
N ARG A 85 -5.29 1.11 -9.29
CA ARG A 85 -5.59 0.06 -8.31
C ARG A 85 -4.42 -0.91 -8.21
N GLU A 86 -4.08 -1.26 -6.99
CA GLU A 86 -3.11 -2.31 -6.71
C GLU A 86 -3.78 -3.69 -6.81
N PRO A 87 -3.09 -4.70 -7.36
CA PRO A 87 -3.62 -6.06 -7.44
C PRO A 87 -3.73 -6.76 -6.09
N TYR A 88 -3.00 -6.26 -5.08
CA TYR A 88 -2.95 -6.83 -3.73
C TYR A 88 -3.10 -5.73 -2.66
N ASN A 89 -3.63 -6.09 -1.50
CA ASN A 89 -3.52 -5.24 -0.32
C ASN A 89 -2.22 -5.55 0.43
N TRP A 90 -1.21 -4.69 0.24
CA TRP A 90 0.11 -4.84 0.87
C TRP A 90 0.12 -4.72 2.40
N PHE A 91 -0.92 -4.14 3.00
CA PHE A 91 -1.12 -4.07 4.45
C PHE A 91 -1.87 -5.29 5.01
N GLY A 92 -2.44 -6.11 4.14
CA GLY A 92 -3.30 -7.23 4.50
C GLY A 92 -2.56 -8.58 4.54
N PRO A 93 -3.27 -9.67 4.84
CA PRO A 93 -2.68 -11.02 4.91
C PRO A 93 -2.11 -11.53 3.57
N GLN A 94 -2.48 -10.92 2.44
CA GLN A 94 -1.96 -11.31 1.13
C GLN A 94 -0.45 -11.07 0.98
N SER A 95 0.08 -9.98 1.57
CA SER A 95 1.53 -9.70 1.54
C SER A 95 2.31 -10.81 2.25
N LEU A 96 1.83 -11.26 3.42
CA LEU A 96 2.44 -12.36 4.17
C LEU A 96 2.48 -13.67 3.37
N VAL A 97 1.45 -13.95 2.56
CA VAL A 97 1.43 -15.13 1.69
C VAL A 97 2.48 -15.02 0.58
N ILE A 98 2.64 -13.83 -0.02
CA ILE A 98 3.62 -13.56 -1.06
C ILE A 98 5.05 -13.70 -0.50
N GLU A 99 5.33 -13.07 0.65
CA GLU A 99 6.61 -13.18 1.34
C GLU A 99 6.95 -14.64 1.68
N LYS A 100 5.96 -15.40 2.17
CA LYS A 100 6.15 -16.82 2.46
C LYS A 100 6.47 -17.62 1.20
N LYS A 101 5.78 -17.38 0.08
CA LYS A 101 6.06 -18.09 -1.18
C LYS A 101 7.51 -17.88 -1.65
N LEU A 102 8.01 -16.64 -1.60
CA LEU A 102 9.39 -16.38 -1.94
C LEU A 102 10.36 -17.08 -0.96
N LYS A 103 10.08 -17.01 0.34
CA LYS A 103 10.89 -17.69 1.35
C LYS A 103 10.96 -19.21 1.14
N ASP A 104 9.82 -19.84 0.90
CA ASP A 104 9.72 -21.29 0.67
C ASP A 104 10.48 -21.68 -0.61
N PHE A 105 10.40 -20.86 -1.66
CA PHE A 105 11.20 -21.02 -2.86
C PHE A 105 12.70 -20.92 -2.57
N SER A 106 13.13 -19.86 -1.86
CA SER A 106 14.54 -19.66 -1.53
C SER A 106 15.13 -20.78 -0.66
N MET A 107 14.33 -21.42 0.19
CA MET A 107 14.75 -22.56 1.01
C MET A 107 14.89 -23.87 0.23
N SER A 108 14.15 -24.02 -0.87
CA SER A 108 14.14 -25.23 -1.70
C SER A 108 15.01 -25.09 -2.96
N TYR A 109 15.49 -23.89 -3.25
CA TYR A 109 16.35 -23.60 -4.39
C TYR A 109 17.77 -24.16 -4.19
N ASP A 110 18.22 -24.98 -5.12
CA ASP A 110 19.54 -25.64 -5.15
C ASP A 110 20.42 -25.18 -6.32
N GLY A 111 20.01 -24.13 -7.04
CA GLY A 111 20.71 -23.60 -8.21
C GLY A 111 21.81 -22.57 -7.90
N PRO A 112 22.40 -21.95 -8.93
CA PRO A 112 23.48 -20.98 -8.77
C PRO A 112 22.99 -19.68 -8.10
N LEU A 113 23.88 -19.08 -7.31
CA LEU A 113 23.70 -17.76 -6.69
C LEU A 113 24.58 -16.72 -7.40
N ASN A 114 24.19 -15.46 -7.36
CA ASN A 114 25.02 -14.36 -7.84
C ASN A 114 26.17 -14.04 -6.86
N SER A 115 27.03 -13.08 -7.22
CA SER A 115 28.18 -12.64 -6.40
C SER A 115 27.79 -12.15 -5.01
N ASP A 116 26.54 -11.71 -4.82
CA ASP A 116 26.01 -11.20 -3.55
C ASP A 116 25.34 -12.31 -2.72
N GLY A 117 25.37 -13.58 -3.18
CA GLY A 117 24.73 -14.71 -2.51
C GLY A 117 23.20 -14.77 -2.68
N ASN A 118 22.64 -14.03 -3.65
CA ASN A 118 21.20 -14.02 -3.93
C ASN A 118 20.86 -14.91 -5.12
N ILE A 119 19.61 -15.39 -5.16
CA ILE A 119 19.08 -16.10 -6.33
C ILE A 119 18.87 -15.09 -7.47
N PRO A 120 19.51 -15.26 -8.64
CA PRO A 120 19.28 -14.38 -9.77
C PRO A 120 17.81 -14.37 -10.20
N ARG A 121 17.28 -13.22 -10.60
CA ARG A 121 15.85 -13.01 -10.92
C ARG A 121 15.36 -13.96 -12.01
N GLU A 122 16.21 -14.27 -12.98
CA GLU A 122 15.91 -15.18 -14.09
C GLU A 122 15.64 -16.63 -13.66
N PHE A 123 16.07 -17.02 -12.46
CA PHE A 123 15.81 -18.35 -11.90
C PHE A 123 14.58 -18.40 -10.99
N ILE A 124 13.97 -17.25 -10.68
CA ILE A 124 12.76 -17.18 -9.85
C ILE A 124 11.53 -17.19 -10.77
N PRO A 125 10.60 -18.14 -10.58
CA PRO A 125 9.35 -18.17 -11.35
C PRO A 125 8.57 -16.85 -11.26
N ASP A 126 8.00 -16.40 -12.37
CA ASP A 126 7.32 -15.09 -12.45
C ASP A 126 6.15 -14.98 -11.47
N ASN A 127 5.41 -16.07 -11.25
CA ASN A 127 4.31 -16.12 -10.28
C ASN A 127 4.76 -15.93 -8.81
N ILE A 128 6.06 -16.02 -8.53
CA ILE A 128 6.68 -15.71 -7.23
C ILE A 128 7.33 -14.33 -7.28
N ALA A 129 8.06 -14.02 -8.35
CA ALA A 129 8.84 -12.79 -8.45
C ALA A 129 7.99 -11.54 -8.71
N GLU A 130 6.99 -11.60 -9.61
CA GLU A 130 6.19 -10.42 -9.98
C GLU A 130 5.46 -9.79 -8.78
N PRO A 131 4.77 -10.54 -7.90
CA PRO A 131 4.12 -9.93 -6.74
C PRO A 131 5.11 -9.28 -5.77
N VAL A 132 6.31 -9.83 -5.65
CA VAL A 132 7.37 -9.25 -4.80
C VAL A 132 7.88 -7.94 -5.40
N ILE A 133 8.10 -7.90 -6.72
CA ILE A 133 8.51 -6.66 -7.42
C ILE A 133 7.44 -5.57 -7.26
N LEU A 134 6.16 -5.93 -7.39
CA LEU A 134 5.05 -4.99 -7.18
C LEU A 134 5.01 -4.47 -5.74
N SER A 135 5.23 -5.35 -4.75
CA SER A 135 5.33 -4.97 -3.34
C SER A 135 6.49 -3.99 -3.10
N ASP A 136 7.69 -4.31 -3.60
CA ASP A 136 8.88 -3.46 -3.47
C ASP A 136 8.63 -2.07 -4.06
N LYS A 137 8.04 -2.01 -5.26
CA LYS A 137 7.67 -0.75 -5.91
C LYS A 137 6.65 0.03 -5.08
N TYR A 138 5.60 -0.63 -4.62
CA TYR A 138 4.56 0.02 -3.82
C TYR A 138 5.15 0.65 -2.56
N TRP A 139 5.97 -0.09 -1.81
CA TRP A 139 6.55 0.42 -0.57
C TRP A 139 7.52 1.57 -0.82
N GLN A 140 8.34 1.49 -1.87
CA GLN A 140 9.23 2.58 -2.28
C GLN A 140 8.43 3.85 -2.56
N ASP A 141 7.37 3.77 -3.35
CA ASP A 141 6.53 4.92 -3.69
C ASP A 141 5.77 5.44 -2.46
N TYR A 142 5.30 4.54 -1.58
CA TYR A 142 4.63 4.87 -0.33
C TYR A 142 5.51 5.65 0.66
N THR A 143 6.83 5.39 0.70
CA THR A 143 7.75 6.10 1.62
C THR A 143 7.70 7.61 1.48
N GLN A 144 7.45 8.11 0.28
CA GLN A 144 7.45 9.54 -0.03
C GLN A 144 6.34 10.30 0.69
N PHE A 145 5.32 9.57 1.16
CA PHE A 145 4.15 10.13 1.83
C PHE A 145 4.17 9.90 3.34
N VAL A 146 5.14 9.15 3.87
CA VAL A 146 5.27 8.88 5.29
C VAL A 146 6.10 9.99 5.94
N ASN A 147 5.60 10.50 7.07
CA ASN A 147 6.38 11.40 7.92
C ASN A 147 7.52 10.65 8.62
N ASP A 148 8.66 10.56 7.94
CA ASP A 148 9.83 9.79 8.38
C ASP A 148 11.09 10.68 8.49
N PRO A 149 11.13 11.64 9.44
CA PRO A 149 12.22 12.61 9.54
C PRO A 149 13.57 12.00 9.91
N ASP A 150 13.59 10.80 10.48
CA ASP A 150 14.80 10.08 10.87
C ASP A 150 15.11 8.87 9.97
N HIS A 151 14.41 8.73 8.85
CA HIS A 151 14.56 7.64 7.89
C HIS A 151 14.34 6.23 8.48
N SER A 152 13.69 6.14 9.65
CA SER A 152 13.48 4.89 10.37
C SER A 152 12.45 3.99 9.68
N PHE A 153 11.45 4.56 9.00
CA PHE A 153 10.50 3.80 8.19
C PHE A 153 11.16 3.34 6.90
N ALA A 154 11.85 4.22 6.18
CA ALA A 154 12.55 3.88 4.95
C ALA A 154 13.58 2.76 5.17
N ALA A 155 14.29 2.76 6.30
CA ALA A 155 15.26 1.71 6.65
C ALA A 155 14.62 0.32 6.91
N GLN A 156 13.31 0.26 7.19
CA GLN A 156 12.59 -1.01 7.35
C GLN A 156 12.22 -1.63 6.01
N ILE A 157 12.11 -0.83 4.96
CA ILE A 157 11.82 -1.31 3.61
C ILE A 157 13.10 -1.87 3.01
N LYS A 158 13.18 -3.21 3.01
CA LYS A 158 14.28 -3.95 2.40
C LYS A 158 13.75 -4.56 1.12
N PRO A 159 13.94 -3.91 -0.04
CA PRO A 159 13.49 -4.47 -1.30
C PRO A 159 14.18 -5.81 -1.51
N MET A 160 13.39 -6.81 -1.90
CA MET A 160 13.89 -8.16 -2.13
C MET A 160 14.63 -8.24 -3.47
N PHE A 161 14.23 -7.41 -4.44
CA PHE A 161 14.98 -7.20 -5.66
C PHE A 161 15.67 -5.84 -5.62
N LYS A 162 17.00 -5.82 -5.72
CA LYS A 162 17.72 -4.57 -6.00
C LYS A 162 17.25 -4.07 -7.37
N GLN A 163 16.81 -2.82 -7.44
CA GLN A 163 16.51 -2.19 -8.73
C GLN A 163 17.78 -2.26 -9.60
N GLN A 164 17.65 -2.91 -10.76
CA GLN A 164 18.69 -2.92 -11.79
C GLN A 164 18.71 -1.57 -12.52
#